data_AF-A0A1I6J5R3-F1
#
_entry.id   AF-A0A1I6J5R3-F1
#
_cell.length_a   1.000
_cell.length_b   1.000
_cell.length_c   1.000
_cell.angle_alpha   90.00
_cell.angle_beta   90.00
_cell.angle_gamma   90.00
#
_symmetry.space_group_name_H-M   'P 1'
#
loop_
_entity.id
_entity.type
_entity.pdbx_description
1 polymer ?
#
loop_
_entity_poly.entity_id
_entity_poly.type
_entity_poly.pdbx_seq_one_letter_code
_entity_poly.pdbx_strand_id
1 'polypeptide(L)'
;MTTENHKLNTPEEGTVDWHVPLNDNFRAIDSGVEIRDVEANLGDYLPKDGAKFFATDTGRRFLGDGETWTEAPPQPRDRLGVSGVDSDPTDPVPGEIWYRADTNTLRVKLANEVQSLATGPAVSDDTDSSSGSDSDSGSDTSGGSHTLEFVAAENADYGRYSAVIDGEVTSTSGFDAGGDTVTTQSDGTELVEGGLKKGRTEGVTFEGTLTQLSFGLDGTVYLDGNAVDPADY
;
A
#
# COMPACT_ATOMS: atom_id res chain seq x y z
N MET A 1 -10.04 -29.66 -36.96
CA MET A 1 -10.33 -29.68 -35.50
C MET A 1 -9.26 -28.86 -34.78
N THR A 2 -9.55 -28.24 -33.63
CA THR A 2 -8.54 -27.54 -32.83
C THR A 2 -8.56 -27.99 -31.37
N THR A 3 -7.43 -27.83 -30.68
CA THR A 3 -7.33 -28.10 -29.24
C THR A 3 -8.10 -27.06 -28.41
N GLU A 4 -8.50 -27.42 -27.19
CA GLU A 4 -9.38 -26.58 -26.38
C GLU A 4 -8.70 -25.31 -25.84
N ASN A 5 -7.50 -25.45 -25.28
CA ASN A 5 -6.82 -24.39 -24.53
C ASN A 5 -6.08 -23.40 -25.45
N HIS A 6 -5.34 -23.90 -26.43
CA HIS A 6 -4.45 -23.09 -27.27
C HIS A 6 -4.92 -23.01 -28.72
N LYS A 7 -6.09 -23.58 -29.05
CA LYS A 7 -6.69 -23.58 -30.40
C LYS A 7 -5.75 -24.08 -31.51
N LEU A 8 -4.77 -24.92 -31.14
CA LEU A 8 -3.83 -25.52 -32.09
C LEU A 8 -4.57 -26.43 -33.06
N ASN A 9 -4.22 -26.32 -34.34
CA ASN A 9 -4.75 -27.14 -35.42
C ASN A 9 -4.44 -28.63 -35.22
N THR A 10 -5.43 -29.47 -35.49
CA THR A 10 -5.28 -30.92 -35.57
C THR A 10 -5.66 -31.34 -36.99
N PRO A 11 -4.68 -31.55 -37.88
CA PRO A 11 -4.92 -31.97 -39.25
C PRO A 11 -5.64 -33.32 -39.27
N GLU A 12 -6.57 -33.50 -40.22
CA GLU A 12 -7.26 -34.77 -40.40
C GLU A 12 -6.33 -35.81 -41.06
N GLU A 13 -6.59 -37.09 -40.78
CA GLU A 13 -5.87 -38.18 -41.42
C GLU A 13 -5.96 -38.07 -42.94
N GLY A 14 -4.81 -38.20 -43.62
CA GLY A 14 -4.72 -38.03 -45.07
C GLY A 14 -4.45 -36.61 -45.57
N THR A 15 -4.32 -35.61 -44.68
CA THR A 15 -3.91 -34.25 -45.07
C THR A 15 -2.48 -34.26 -45.63
N VAL A 16 -2.33 -33.86 -46.90
CA VAL A 16 -1.02 -33.86 -47.60
C VAL A 16 -0.16 -32.67 -47.18
N ASP A 17 -0.76 -31.49 -47.01
CA ASP A 17 -0.08 -30.25 -46.63
C ASP A 17 -0.03 -30.04 -45.11
N TRP A 18 0.16 -31.12 -44.34
CA TRP A 18 0.15 -31.11 -42.87
C TRP A 18 1.18 -30.13 -42.26
N HIS A 19 2.25 -29.84 -43.00
CA HIS A 19 3.31 -28.93 -42.55
C HIS A 19 2.81 -27.49 -42.34
N VAL A 20 1.79 -27.05 -43.09
CA VAL A 20 1.23 -25.69 -42.94
C VAL A 20 0.58 -25.50 -41.57
N PRO A 21 -0.47 -26.25 -41.18
CA PRO A 21 -1.10 -26.10 -39.87
C PRO A 21 -0.16 -26.43 -38.70
N LEU A 22 0.82 -27.32 -38.90
CA LEU A 22 1.82 -27.58 -37.85
C LEU A 22 2.78 -26.40 -37.67
N ASN A 23 3.26 -25.78 -38.75
CA ASN A 23 4.10 -24.59 -38.64
C ASN A 23 3.35 -23.43 -37.97
N ASP A 24 2.06 -23.29 -38.24
CA ASP A 24 1.21 -22.31 -37.55
C ASP A 24 1.08 -22.63 -36.05
N ASN A 25 0.91 -23.91 -35.70
CA ASN A 25 0.92 -24.34 -34.30
C ASN A 25 2.24 -24.02 -33.61
N PHE A 26 3.38 -24.28 -34.26
CA PHE A 26 4.68 -23.98 -33.67
C PHE A 26 4.83 -22.49 -33.40
N ARG A 27 4.45 -21.61 -34.34
CA ARG A 27 4.46 -20.16 -34.11
C ARG A 27 3.55 -19.76 -32.95
N ALA A 28 2.37 -20.35 -32.85
CA ALA A 28 1.42 -20.07 -31.77
C ALA A 28 1.91 -20.55 -30.40
N ILE A 29 2.60 -21.69 -30.32
CA ILE A 29 3.18 -22.23 -29.08
C ILE A 29 4.34 -21.34 -28.61
N ASP A 30 5.18 -20.95 -29.56
CA ASP A 30 6.42 -20.20 -29.34
C ASP A 30 6.19 -18.78 -28.79
N SER A 31 5.04 -18.15 -29.07
CA SER A 31 4.59 -16.92 -28.37
C SER A 31 3.56 -17.19 -27.27
N GLY A 32 2.75 -18.23 -27.37
CA GLY A 32 1.62 -18.47 -26.47
C GLY A 32 1.97 -19.16 -25.15
N VAL A 33 3.11 -19.85 -25.08
CA VAL A 33 3.60 -20.48 -23.85
C VAL A 33 4.46 -19.49 -23.07
N GLU A 34 4.13 -19.30 -21.80
CA GLU A 34 4.90 -18.45 -20.90
C GLU A 34 6.29 -19.03 -20.64
N ILE A 35 7.31 -18.19 -20.80
CA ILE A 35 8.69 -18.46 -20.41
C ILE A 35 8.82 -18.18 -18.91
N ARG A 36 9.41 -19.12 -18.16
CA ARG A 36 9.64 -18.99 -16.72
C ARG A 36 11.11 -19.23 -16.42
N ASP A 37 11.80 -18.19 -15.98
CA ASP A 37 13.24 -18.25 -15.68
C ASP A 37 13.61 -17.14 -14.68
N VAL A 38 14.88 -16.96 -14.35
CA VAL A 38 15.37 -15.81 -13.57
C VAL A 38 15.46 -14.56 -14.44
N GLU A 39 15.23 -13.38 -13.86
CA GLU A 39 15.17 -12.12 -14.62
C GLU A 39 16.44 -11.82 -15.42
N ALA A 40 17.61 -12.20 -14.89
CA ALA A 40 18.89 -11.99 -15.55
C ALA A 40 18.99 -12.66 -16.94
N ASN A 41 18.20 -13.70 -17.20
CA ASN A 41 18.19 -14.43 -18.46
C ASN A 41 17.17 -13.85 -19.47
N LEU A 42 16.46 -12.76 -19.17
CA LEU A 42 15.45 -12.18 -20.06
C LEU A 42 16.01 -11.92 -21.48
N GLY A 43 17.27 -11.49 -21.57
CA GLY A 43 17.96 -11.23 -22.84
C GLY A 43 18.26 -12.48 -23.68
N ASP A 44 18.14 -13.69 -23.13
CA ASP A 44 18.35 -14.95 -23.86
C ASP A 44 17.12 -15.34 -24.69
N TYR A 45 15.99 -14.68 -24.48
CA TYR A 45 14.72 -14.96 -25.14
C TYR A 45 14.32 -13.84 -26.10
N LEU A 46 13.85 -14.23 -27.28
CA LEU A 46 13.34 -13.29 -28.27
C LEU A 46 11.99 -12.73 -27.83
N PRO A 47 11.79 -11.39 -27.80
CA PRO A 47 10.53 -10.76 -27.40
C PRO A 47 9.50 -10.84 -28.52
N LYS A 48 8.99 -12.03 -28.84
CA LYS A 48 7.97 -12.19 -29.89
C LYS A 48 6.69 -11.49 -29.49
N ASP A 49 5.95 -10.99 -30.48
CA ASP A 49 4.66 -10.34 -30.24
C ASP A 49 3.72 -11.30 -29.48
N GLY A 50 3.26 -10.84 -28.31
CA GLY A 50 2.40 -11.60 -27.40
C GLY A 50 3.12 -12.60 -26.49
N ALA A 51 4.44 -12.74 -26.60
CA ALA A 51 5.23 -13.60 -25.71
C ALA A 51 5.20 -13.08 -24.27
N LYS A 52 5.26 -14.02 -23.32
CA LYS A 52 5.24 -13.73 -21.89
C LYS A 52 6.48 -14.29 -21.22
N PHE A 53 7.11 -13.49 -20.37
CA PHE A 53 8.18 -13.92 -19.49
C PHE A 53 7.79 -13.66 -18.04
N PHE A 54 7.95 -14.66 -17.18
CA PHE A 54 7.78 -14.55 -15.74
C PHE A 54 9.12 -14.77 -15.05
N ALA A 55 9.65 -13.71 -14.43
CA ALA A 55 10.84 -13.76 -13.60
C ALA A 55 10.51 -14.46 -12.28
N THR A 56 10.98 -15.69 -12.13
CA THR A 56 10.66 -16.57 -10.99
C THR A 56 11.30 -16.13 -9.67
N ASP A 57 12.36 -15.33 -9.74
CA ASP A 57 13.11 -14.78 -8.61
C ASP A 57 12.52 -13.45 -8.12
N THR A 58 12.15 -12.53 -9.03
CA THR A 58 11.62 -11.20 -8.68
C THR A 58 10.10 -11.09 -8.73
N GLY A 59 9.42 -12.05 -9.37
CA GLY A 59 7.98 -12.03 -9.61
C GLY A 59 7.55 -11.05 -10.72
N ARG A 60 8.50 -10.35 -11.36
CA ARG A 60 8.23 -9.42 -12.46
C ARG A 60 7.77 -10.18 -13.70
N ARG A 61 6.99 -9.50 -14.54
CA ARG A 61 6.42 -10.07 -15.76
C ARG A 61 6.72 -9.15 -16.91
N PHE A 62 6.99 -9.72 -18.07
CA PHE A 62 7.31 -8.98 -19.28
C PHE A 62 6.48 -9.49 -20.44
N LEU A 63 6.11 -8.56 -21.34
CA LEU A 63 5.40 -8.82 -22.58
C LEU A 63 6.31 -8.45 -23.75
N GLY A 64 6.44 -9.35 -24.72
CA GLY A 64 7.12 -9.10 -25.98
C GLY A 64 6.17 -8.42 -26.98
N ASP A 65 6.67 -7.40 -27.68
CA ASP A 65 5.94 -6.68 -28.74
C ASP A 65 6.46 -7.01 -30.16
N GLY A 66 7.42 -7.93 -30.27
CA GLY A 66 8.13 -8.29 -31.50
C GLY A 66 9.56 -7.74 -31.55
N GLU A 67 9.88 -6.70 -30.79
CA GLU A 67 11.18 -6.02 -30.81
C GLU A 67 11.82 -5.93 -29.41
N THR A 68 11.01 -5.69 -28.38
CA THR A 68 11.47 -5.45 -27.02
C THR A 68 10.62 -6.15 -25.97
N TRP A 69 11.24 -6.44 -24.83
CA TRP A 69 10.52 -6.84 -23.63
C TRP A 69 10.08 -5.57 -22.89
N THR A 70 8.78 -5.37 -22.78
CA THR A 70 8.19 -4.34 -21.93
C THR A 70 7.71 -4.97 -20.64
N GLU A 71 8.07 -4.40 -19.50
CA GLU A 71 7.54 -4.86 -18.22
C GLU A 71 6.02 -4.67 -18.19
N ALA A 72 5.31 -5.76 -17.88
CA ALA A 72 3.88 -5.71 -17.64
C ALA A 72 3.64 -5.00 -16.30
N PRO A 73 2.63 -4.11 -16.21
CA PRO A 73 2.25 -3.51 -14.95
C PRO A 73 2.08 -4.60 -13.88
N PRO A 74 2.50 -4.34 -12.63
CA PRO A 74 2.15 -5.22 -11.52
C PRO A 74 0.65 -5.50 -11.63
N GLN A 75 0.23 -6.77 -11.54
CA GLN A 75 -1.19 -6.97 -11.27
C GLN A 75 -1.38 -6.38 -9.88
N PRO A 76 -2.25 -5.38 -9.70
CA PRO A 76 -2.63 -5.04 -8.35
C PRO A 76 -3.14 -6.34 -7.75
N ARG A 77 -2.56 -6.76 -6.62
CA ARG A 77 -3.28 -7.66 -5.74
C ARG A 77 -4.37 -6.76 -5.16
N ASP A 78 -5.44 -6.55 -5.93
CA ASP A 78 -6.43 -5.49 -5.68
C ASP A 78 -7.01 -5.55 -4.28
N ARG A 79 -6.96 -6.73 -3.64
CA ARG A 79 -7.35 -6.90 -2.25
C ARG A 79 -6.45 -7.93 -1.57
N LEU A 80 -5.95 -7.57 -0.38
CA LEU A 80 -5.44 -8.55 0.56
C LEU A 80 -6.63 -9.39 1.05
N GLY A 81 -6.82 -10.58 0.47
CA GLY A 81 -7.86 -11.51 0.88
C GLY A 81 -7.50 -12.18 2.20
N VAL A 82 -8.06 -11.69 3.30
CA VAL A 82 -7.93 -12.30 4.64
C VAL A 82 -9.24 -12.94 5.07
N SER A 83 -9.16 -14.04 5.82
CA SER A 83 -10.36 -14.71 6.33
C SER A 83 -10.99 -13.87 7.46
N GLY A 84 -12.29 -13.62 7.37
CA GLY A 84 -13.08 -12.99 8.44
C GLY A 84 -13.49 -14.00 9.50
N VAL A 85 -13.22 -13.71 10.77
CA VAL A 85 -13.56 -14.53 11.94
C VAL A 85 -14.10 -13.67 13.08
N ASP A 86 -14.96 -14.22 13.93
CA ASP A 86 -15.53 -13.49 15.09
C ASP A 86 -14.67 -13.64 16.36
N SER A 87 -13.58 -14.41 16.30
CA SER A 87 -12.62 -14.60 17.39
C SER A 87 -11.25 -14.97 16.84
N ASP A 88 -10.18 -14.73 17.60
CA ASP A 88 -8.85 -15.19 17.18
C ASP A 88 -8.82 -16.72 17.02
N PRO A 89 -8.14 -17.26 15.98
CA PRO A 89 -7.92 -18.69 15.84
C PRO A 89 -7.27 -19.27 17.10
N THR A 90 -7.58 -20.54 17.41
CA THR A 90 -7.10 -21.16 18.65
C THR A 90 -5.61 -21.52 18.61
N ASP A 91 -5.04 -21.70 17.42
CA ASP A 91 -3.62 -22.01 17.20
C ASP A 91 -3.14 -21.45 15.86
N PRO A 92 -3.04 -20.11 15.71
CA PRO A 92 -2.59 -19.50 14.47
C PRO A 92 -1.09 -19.73 14.30
N VAL A 93 -0.64 -19.92 13.06
CA VAL A 93 0.78 -20.11 12.75
C VAL A 93 1.49 -18.77 12.48
N PRO A 94 2.78 -18.61 12.81
CA PRO A 94 3.53 -17.41 12.44
C PRO A 94 3.41 -17.08 10.94
N GLY A 95 3.00 -15.85 10.64
CA GLY A 95 2.71 -15.34 9.30
C GLY A 95 1.23 -15.41 8.90
N GLU A 96 0.37 -16.02 9.70
CA GLU A 96 -1.08 -16.05 9.44
C GLU A 96 -1.72 -14.67 9.71
N ILE A 97 -2.53 -14.19 8.76
CA ILE A 97 -3.25 -12.91 8.84
C ILE A 97 -4.77 -13.19 8.73
N TRP A 98 -5.56 -12.60 9.62
CA TRP A 98 -7.02 -12.71 9.62
C TRP A 98 -7.68 -11.38 9.97
N TYR A 99 -8.94 -11.25 9.61
CA TYR A 99 -9.78 -10.11 9.97
C TYR A 99 -10.74 -10.52 11.07
N ARG A 100 -10.70 -9.82 12.21
CA ARG A 100 -11.67 -9.94 13.30
C ARG A 100 -12.89 -9.11 12.96
N ALA A 101 -13.99 -9.75 12.57
CA ALA A 101 -15.22 -9.05 12.17
C ALA A 101 -15.96 -8.44 13.37
N ASP A 102 -15.82 -9.05 14.55
CA ASP A 102 -16.44 -8.61 15.81
C ASP A 102 -15.81 -7.31 16.35
N THR A 103 -14.48 -7.17 16.25
CA THR A 103 -13.75 -5.96 16.66
C THR A 103 -13.29 -5.10 15.49
N ASN A 104 -13.56 -5.56 14.27
CA ASN A 104 -13.21 -4.90 13.04
C ASN A 104 -11.71 -4.55 12.97
N THR A 105 -10.89 -5.59 13.09
CA THR A 105 -9.45 -5.48 13.29
C THR A 105 -8.71 -6.46 12.39
N LEU A 106 -7.74 -5.98 11.62
CA LEU A 106 -6.78 -6.84 10.94
C LEU A 106 -5.75 -7.34 11.95
N ARG A 107 -5.54 -8.65 12.02
CA ARG A 107 -4.66 -9.33 12.97
C ARG A 107 -3.64 -10.16 12.24
N VAL A 108 -2.45 -10.31 12.84
CA VAL A 108 -1.40 -11.21 12.36
C VAL A 108 -0.82 -12.00 13.52
N LYS A 109 -0.48 -13.26 13.30
CA LYS A 109 0.37 -14.03 14.22
C LYS A 109 1.83 -13.78 13.85
N LEU A 110 2.54 -13.04 14.68
CA LEU A 110 4.00 -12.95 14.65
C LEU A 110 4.63 -14.14 15.39
N ALA A 111 5.96 -14.26 15.32
CA ALA A 111 6.70 -15.39 15.91
C ALA A 111 6.32 -15.67 17.37
N ASN A 112 6.05 -14.62 18.14
CA ASN A 112 5.81 -14.73 19.58
C ASN A 112 4.35 -14.51 19.96
N GLU A 113 3.61 -13.68 19.23
CA GLU A 113 2.29 -13.20 19.67
C GLU A 113 1.38 -12.81 18.51
N VAL A 114 0.11 -12.57 18.83
CA VAL A 114 -0.87 -12.02 17.90
C VAL A 114 -0.87 -10.51 18.05
N GLN A 115 -0.75 -9.79 16.92
CA GLN A 115 -0.75 -8.34 16.90
C GLN A 115 -1.88 -7.81 16.01
N SER A 116 -2.44 -6.65 16.39
CA SER A 116 -3.35 -5.89 15.55
C SER A 116 -2.55 -5.01 14.60
N LEU A 117 -2.87 -5.05 13.31
CA LEU A 117 -2.23 -4.23 12.27
C LEU A 117 -3.06 -3.01 11.90
N ALA A 118 -4.39 -3.13 11.95
CA ALA A 118 -5.32 -2.04 11.67
C ALA A 118 -6.62 -2.26 12.42
N THR A 119 -7.25 -1.18 12.89
CA THR A 119 -8.54 -1.18 13.62
C THR A 119 -9.44 -0.09 13.05
N GLY A 120 -10.69 -0.41 12.71
CA GLY A 120 -11.65 0.59 12.23
C GLY A 120 -12.63 0.04 11.19
N PRO A 121 -13.78 0.71 10.93
CA PRO A 121 -14.79 0.33 9.90
C PRO A 121 -14.13 -0.26 8.66
N ALA A 122 -14.45 -1.51 8.32
CA ALA A 122 -14.23 -1.99 6.97
C ALA A 122 -14.99 -1.00 6.08
N VAL A 123 -14.26 -0.21 5.30
CA VAL A 123 -14.87 0.70 4.33
C VAL A 123 -15.58 -0.21 3.34
N SER A 124 -16.90 -0.29 3.46
CA SER A 124 -17.74 -1.00 2.50
C SER A 124 -17.62 -0.24 1.19
N ASP A 125 -16.86 -0.81 0.28
CA ASP A 125 -16.59 -0.30 -1.05
C ASP A 125 -17.84 -0.50 -1.92
N ASP A 126 -18.92 0.21 -1.57
CA ASP A 126 -20.14 0.37 -2.37
C ASP A 126 -20.14 1.79 -2.93
N THR A 127 -19.19 2.14 -3.79
CA THR A 127 -19.34 3.31 -4.67
C THR A 127 -18.56 3.14 -5.95
N ASP A 128 -19.30 2.82 -7.02
CA ASP A 128 -18.95 3.19 -8.39
C ASP A 128 -18.60 4.69 -8.44
N SER A 129 -17.33 5.03 -8.48
CA SER A 129 -16.84 6.34 -8.93
C SER A 129 -15.39 6.25 -9.35
N SER A 130 -15.22 6.30 -10.67
CA SER A 130 -13.95 6.52 -11.34
C SER A 130 -13.31 7.85 -10.90
N SER A 131 -12.25 7.79 -10.10
CA SER A 131 -11.14 8.74 -10.16
C SER A 131 -9.94 8.09 -9.51
N GLY A 132 -9.00 7.64 -10.34
CA GLY A 132 -7.73 7.09 -9.88
C GLY A 132 -6.97 8.11 -9.06
N SER A 133 -6.41 7.66 -7.95
CA SER A 133 -5.22 8.22 -7.34
C SER A 133 -4.62 7.09 -6.51
N ASP A 134 -3.54 6.52 -7.05
CA ASP A 134 -2.71 5.53 -6.41
C ASP A 134 -2.30 6.02 -5.02
N SER A 135 -2.68 5.27 -3.98
CA SER A 135 -2.19 5.48 -2.62
C SER A 135 -1.04 4.51 -2.39
N ASP A 136 0.15 4.90 -2.83
CA ASP A 136 1.38 4.28 -2.36
C ASP A 136 1.55 4.61 -0.88
N SER A 137 1.46 3.60 -0.01
CA SER A 137 2.06 3.63 1.32
C SER A 137 3.58 3.47 1.18
N GLY A 138 4.22 4.50 0.64
CA GLY A 138 5.53 4.92 1.09
C GLY A 138 5.30 6.07 2.07
N SER A 139 6.11 6.19 3.11
CA SER A 139 6.15 7.37 3.98
C SER A 139 6.74 8.58 3.23
N ASP A 140 6.23 8.87 2.03
CA ASP A 140 6.45 10.12 1.32
C ASP A 140 5.39 11.07 1.81
N THR A 141 5.70 11.75 2.89
CA THR A 141 5.03 12.95 3.38
C THR A 141 5.15 14.14 2.40
N SER A 142 5.54 13.92 1.15
CA SER A 142 5.69 14.97 0.15
C SER A 142 4.42 15.09 -0.70
N GLY A 143 3.44 15.84 -0.21
CA GLY A 143 2.45 16.52 -1.06
C GLY A 143 0.97 16.27 -0.79
N GLY A 144 0.60 15.66 0.34
CA GLY A 144 -0.80 15.48 0.76
C GLY A 144 -1.22 16.39 1.91
N SER A 145 -2.54 16.52 2.08
CA SER A 145 -3.16 17.15 3.25
C SER A 145 -3.14 16.16 4.42
N HIS A 146 -2.57 16.57 5.55
CA HIS A 146 -2.40 15.75 6.74
C HIS A 146 -3.09 16.37 7.95
N THR A 147 -3.52 15.55 8.90
CA THR A 147 -4.08 15.99 10.19
C THR A 147 -3.27 15.40 11.35
N LEU A 148 -2.71 16.28 12.17
CA LEU A 148 -2.02 15.95 13.42
C LEU A 148 -2.91 16.30 14.60
N GLU A 149 -3.19 15.34 15.47
CA GLU A 149 -4.00 15.54 16.68
C GLU A 149 -3.21 15.20 17.95
N PHE A 150 -3.15 16.15 18.87
CA PHE A 150 -2.59 15.99 20.20
C PHE A 150 -3.71 15.71 21.19
N VAL A 151 -3.70 14.54 21.82
CA VAL A 151 -4.75 14.12 22.77
C VAL A 151 -4.15 13.92 24.15
N ALA A 152 -4.51 14.77 25.10
CA ALA A 152 -4.10 14.61 26.50
C ALA A 152 -4.90 13.50 27.19
N ALA A 153 -4.23 12.66 27.99
CA ALA A 153 -4.92 11.70 28.84
C ALA A 153 -5.82 12.41 29.86
N GLU A 154 -6.88 11.72 30.32
CA GLU A 154 -7.84 12.22 31.32
C GLU A 154 -7.19 12.65 32.66
N ASN A 155 -6.05 12.04 32.97
CA ASN A 155 -5.27 12.30 34.18
C ASN A 155 -3.97 13.10 33.92
N ALA A 156 -3.77 13.62 32.71
CA ALA A 156 -2.57 14.34 32.35
C ALA A 156 -2.48 15.69 33.08
N ASP A 157 -1.30 15.99 33.63
CA ASP A 157 -0.98 17.37 34.01
C ASP A 157 -0.77 18.23 32.76
N TYR A 158 -0.65 19.55 32.94
CA TYR A 158 -0.32 20.44 31.83
C TYR A 158 1.05 20.08 31.25
N GLY A 159 1.13 19.92 29.93
CA GLY A 159 2.39 19.75 29.23
C GLY A 159 2.42 20.52 27.92
N ARG A 160 3.59 20.51 27.29
CA ARG A 160 3.84 21.21 26.03
C ARG A 160 4.00 20.23 24.89
N TYR A 161 3.64 20.67 23.70
CA TYR A 161 3.92 19.98 22.47
C TYR A 161 4.60 20.91 21.47
N SER A 162 5.36 20.33 20.55
CA SER A 162 5.90 21.03 19.40
C SER A 162 5.94 20.12 18.18
N ALA A 163 5.66 20.67 17.00
CA ALA A 163 5.81 19.99 15.72
C ALA A 163 6.49 20.92 14.71
N VAL A 164 7.38 20.39 13.87
CA VAL A 164 7.98 21.11 12.75
C VAL A 164 7.47 20.50 11.45
N ILE A 165 6.95 21.35 10.57
CA ILE A 165 6.34 20.97 9.31
C ILE A 165 7.14 21.61 8.17
N ASP A 166 7.72 20.79 7.30
CA ASP A 166 8.22 21.24 5.99
C ASP A 166 7.03 21.32 5.02
N GLY A 167 6.39 22.48 5.00
CA GLY A 167 5.08 22.67 4.37
C GLY A 167 4.32 23.89 4.92
N GLU A 168 2.99 23.86 4.80
CA GLU A 168 2.09 24.94 5.24
C GLU A 168 0.97 24.39 6.14
N VAL A 169 0.80 24.95 7.33
CA VAL A 169 -0.36 24.72 8.20
C VAL A 169 -1.55 25.46 7.62
N THR A 170 -2.58 24.71 7.24
CA THR A 170 -3.79 25.25 6.60
C THR A 170 -4.89 25.55 7.61
N SER A 171 -4.95 24.81 8.73
CA SER A 171 -5.91 25.11 9.80
C SER A 171 -5.48 24.56 11.16
N THR A 172 -6.01 25.15 12.23
CA THR A 172 -5.83 24.67 13.60
C THR A 172 -7.18 24.55 14.30
N SER A 173 -7.28 23.62 15.25
CA SER A 173 -8.48 23.37 16.03
C SER A 173 -8.14 23.17 17.51
N GLY A 174 -8.99 23.68 18.39
CA GLY A 174 -8.79 23.58 19.85
C GLY A 174 -7.77 24.55 20.45
N PHE A 175 -6.95 25.21 19.61
CA PHE A 175 -5.88 26.12 20.03
C PHE A 175 -6.39 27.23 20.96
N ASP A 176 -5.65 27.49 22.02
CA ASP A 176 -5.82 28.64 22.89
C ASP A 176 -5.12 29.86 22.29
N ALA A 177 -5.92 30.89 21.96
CA ALA A 177 -5.47 32.11 21.30
C ALA A 177 -4.41 32.91 22.09
N GLY A 178 -4.15 32.56 23.35
CA GLY A 178 -3.12 33.18 24.19
C GLY A 178 -1.88 32.31 24.45
N GLY A 179 -1.83 31.06 23.96
CA GLY A 179 -0.81 30.08 24.34
C GLY A 179 -0.20 29.30 23.18
N ASP A 180 -0.98 29.02 22.13
CA ASP A 180 -0.55 28.17 21.03
C ASP A 180 -0.22 29.02 19.80
N THR A 181 0.83 28.63 19.08
CA THR A 181 1.39 29.42 17.98
C THR A 181 1.79 28.55 16.81
N VAL A 182 1.63 29.10 15.60
CA VAL A 182 2.26 28.61 14.37
C VAL A 182 3.22 29.70 13.92
N THR A 183 4.51 29.36 13.78
CA THR A 183 5.58 30.30 13.43
C THR A 183 6.37 29.78 12.25
N THR A 184 6.41 30.53 11.15
CA THR A 184 7.31 30.23 10.03
C THR A 184 8.77 30.49 10.43
N GLN A 185 9.61 29.48 10.32
CA GLN A 185 11.04 29.52 10.62
C GLN A 185 11.84 30.11 9.47
N SER A 186 13.14 30.38 9.71
CA SER A 186 14.03 30.98 8.70
C SER A 186 14.33 30.07 7.51
N ASP A 187 14.16 28.76 7.66
CA ASP A 187 14.35 27.77 6.60
C ASP A 187 13.07 27.51 5.79
N GLY A 188 11.96 28.15 6.15
CA GLY A 188 10.67 28.01 5.47
C GLY A 188 9.75 26.95 6.10
N THR A 189 10.21 26.18 7.08
CA THR A 189 9.35 25.25 7.83
C THR A 189 8.41 25.99 8.78
N GLU A 190 7.31 25.35 9.17
CA GLU A 190 6.38 25.87 10.17
C GLU A 190 6.53 25.15 11.50
N LEU A 191 6.80 25.93 12.55
CA LEU A 191 6.85 25.47 13.93
C LEU A 191 5.50 25.67 14.59
N VAL A 192 4.86 24.58 14.96
CA VAL A 192 3.68 24.57 15.82
C VAL A 192 4.13 24.33 17.25
N GLU A 193 3.72 25.20 18.16
CA GLU A 193 3.94 25.03 19.60
C GLU A 193 2.65 25.28 20.36
N GLY A 194 2.43 24.51 21.42
CA GLY A 194 1.26 24.72 22.27
C GLY A 194 1.32 24.01 23.61
N GLY A 195 0.24 24.19 24.37
CA GLY A 195 0.10 23.73 25.74
C GLY A 195 -1.22 23.02 26.00
N LEU A 196 -1.16 21.71 26.23
CA LEU A 196 -2.35 20.90 26.44
C LEU A 196 -2.56 20.58 27.94
N LYS A 197 -3.83 20.58 28.38
CA LYS A 197 -4.26 20.13 29.73
C LYS A 197 -5.19 18.94 29.60
N LYS A 198 -5.36 18.18 30.70
CA LYS A 198 -6.21 16.97 30.77
C LYS A 198 -7.50 17.04 29.94
N GLY A 199 -7.77 15.94 29.23
CA GLY A 199 -9.01 15.73 28.48
C GLY A 199 -9.25 16.72 27.34
N ARG A 200 -8.21 17.43 26.88
CA ARG A 200 -8.28 18.27 25.68
C ARG A 200 -7.63 17.57 24.50
N THR A 201 -8.16 17.92 23.33
CA THR A 201 -7.60 17.60 22.03
C THR A 201 -7.36 18.90 21.29
N GLU A 202 -6.19 19.01 20.68
CA GLU A 202 -5.81 20.10 19.78
C GLU A 202 -5.31 19.51 18.47
N GLY A 203 -5.68 20.11 17.35
CA GLY A 203 -5.44 19.56 16.02
C GLY A 203 -4.85 20.58 15.06
N VAL A 204 -4.03 20.09 14.13
CA VAL A 204 -3.37 20.87 13.09
C VAL A 204 -3.59 20.17 11.76
N THR A 205 -4.09 20.89 10.76
CA THR A 205 -4.11 20.43 9.38
C THR A 205 -3.02 21.13 8.61
N PHE A 206 -2.24 20.39 7.82
CA PHE A 206 -1.12 20.94 7.06
C PHE A 206 -0.94 20.22 5.73
N GLU A 207 -0.36 20.93 4.76
CA GLU A 207 0.14 20.36 3.51
C GLU A 207 1.66 20.22 3.65
N GLY A 208 2.22 19.03 3.37
CA GLY A 208 3.66 18.80 3.42
C GLY A 208 4.08 17.77 4.46
N THR A 209 5.31 17.88 4.98
CA THR A 209 5.94 16.84 5.80
C THR A 209 6.09 17.22 7.26
N LEU A 210 5.66 16.35 8.17
CA LEU A 210 6.06 16.42 9.58
C LEU A 210 7.52 15.96 9.72
N THR A 211 8.41 16.85 10.14
CA THR A 211 9.86 16.60 10.22
C THR A 211 10.39 16.50 11.64
N GLN A 212 9.62 16.96 12.64
CA GLN A 212 9.99 16.84 14.04
C GLN A 212 8.72 16.84 14.90
N LEU A 213 8.68 16.01 15.94
CA LEU A 213 7.55 15.95 16.87
C LEU A 213 8.04 15.84 18.32
N SER A 214 7.35 16.53 19.22
CA SER A 214 7.57 16.42 20.67
C SER A 214 6.25 16.52 21.40
N PHE A 215 6.03 15.60 22.33
CA PHE A 215 4.84 15.57 23.17
C PHE A 215 5.22 15.30 24.62
N GLY A 216 5.28 16.36 25.41
CA GLY A 216 5.78 16.35 26.79
C GLY A 216 4.71 16.09 27.85
N LEU A 217 3.63 15.36 27.53
CA LEU A 217 2.59 14.96 28.47
C LEU A 217 2.12 13.53 28.24
N ASP A 218 1.49 12.97 29.27
CA ASP A 218 0.78 11.69 29.16
C ASP A 218 -0.40 11.84 28.19
N GLY A 219 -0.36 11.13 27.07
CA GLY A 219 -1.40 11.17 26.05
C GLY A 219 -0.99 10.45 24.78
N THR A 220 -1.65 10.78 23.67
CA THR A 220 -1.39 10.17 22.37
C THR A 220 -1.41 11.23 21.28
N VAL A 221 -0.48 11.12 20.34
CA VAL A 221 -0.48 11.93 19.12
C VAL A 221 -0.96 11.06 17.98
N TYR A 222 -1.83 11.59 17.13
CA TYR A 222 -2.32 10.91 15.94
C TYR A 222 -1.90 11.68 14.69
N LEU A 223 -1.34 10.99 13.70
CA LEU A 223 -1.16 11.49 12.34
C LEU A 223 -2.12 10.75 11.42
N ASP A 224 -3.03 11.48 10.78
CA ASP A 224 -4.07 10.95 9.89
C ASP A 224 -4.91 9.84 10.55
N GLY A 225 -5.22 10.05 11.85
CA GLY A 225 -5.98 9.11 12.67
C GLY A 225 -5.18 7.91 13.19
N ASN A 226 -3.88 7.80 12.88
CA ASN A 226 -3.00 6.73 13.36
C ASN A 226 -2.15 7.22 14.52
N ALA A 227 -2.11 6.47 15.62
CA ALA A 227 -1.24 6.82 16.74
C ALA A 227 0.23 6.74 16.32
N VAL A 228 1.00 7.79 16.61
CA VAL A 228 2.43 7.89 16.29
C VAL A 228 3.26 8.08 17.55
N ASP A 229 4.50 7.58 17.54
CA ASP A 229 5.48 7.89 18.57
C ASP A 229 6.22 9.18 18.19
N PRO A 230 6.19 10.24 19.02
CA PRO A 230 6.98 11.44 18.80
C PRO A 230 8.47 11.18 18.57
N ALA A 231 9.03 10.08 19.10
CA ALA A 231 10.44 9.73 18.92
C ALA A 231 10.80 9.28 17.49
N ASP A 232 9.80 9.01 16.64
CA ASP A 232 10.00 8.62 15.24
C ASP A 232 10.24 9.81 14.30
N TYR A 233 10.19 11.05 14.82
CA TYR A 233 10.32 12.31 14.07
C TYR A 233 11.46 13.19 14.61
#